data_AF-A0A3L8S6K8-F1
#
_entry.id   AF-A0A3L8S6K8-F1
#
_cell.length_a   1.000
_cell.length_b   1.000
_cell.length_c   1.000
_cell.angle_alpha   90.00
_cell.angle_beta   90.00
_cell.angle_gamma   90.00
#
_symmetry.space_group_name_H-M   'P 1'
#
loop_
_entity.id
_entity.type
_entity.pdbx_description
1 polymer ?
#
loop_
_entity_poly.entity_id
_entity_poly.type
_entity_poly.pdbx_seq_one_letter_code
_entity_poly.pdbx_strand_id
1 'polypeptide(L)'
;MLMESACFCSQKDEPDAFKELGTGNRIATWLFYMSDVSAGGATVFPEVGASVWPRKGTAVFWYNLFPSGEGDYSTRHAACPVLVGNKWVSNKWLHERGQEFRRPCTLSELE
;
A
#
# COMPACT_ATOMS: atom_id res chain seq x y z
N MET A 1 -2.50 -15.04 2.45
CA MET A 1 -1.20 -15.08 1.75
C MET A 1 -1.49 -14.72 0.30
N LEU A 2 -1.48 -13.42 -0.03
CA LEU A 2 -1.71 -12.98 -1.42
C LEU A 2 -0.33 -12.74 -2.04
N MET A 3 0.01 -13.61 -2.98
CA MET A 3 1.22 -13.55 -3.78
C MET A 3 0.86 -12.73 -5.02
N GLU A 4 0.88 -11.41 -4.90
CA GLU A 4 0.62 -10.55 -6.05
C GLU A 4 1.92 -9.95 -6.56
N SER A 5 2.36 -10.47 -7.71
CA SER A 5 3.30 -9.82 -8.64
C SER A 5 2.65 -8.61 -9.36
N ALA A 6 1.65 -7.98 -8.75
CA ALA A 6 0.88 -6.93 -9.41
C ALA A 6 1.60 -5.59 -9.29
N CYS A 7 1.87 -4.99 -10.45
CA CYS A 7 1.95 -3.54 -10.56
C CYS A 7 0.59 -2.99 -10.12
N PHE A 8 0.47 -2.48 -8.89
CA PHE A 8 -0.75 -1.82 -8.42
C PHE A 8 -0.85 -0.43 -9.05
N CYS A 9 -1.08 -0.41 -10.37
CA CYS A 9 -1.71 0.74 -11.00
C CYS A 9 -3.16 0.73 -10.53
N SER A 10 -3.54 1.68 -9.66
CA SER A 10 -4.94 1.97 -9.37
C SER A 10 -5.66 2.15 -10.72
N GLN A 11 -6.40 1.13 -11.16
CA GLN A 11 -7.18 1.25 -12.39
C GLN A 11 -8.31 2.23 -12.07
N LYS A 12 -8.47 3.26 -12.90
CA LYS A 12 -9.50 4.29 -12.73
C LYS A 12 -10.94 3.71 -12.72
N ASP A 13 -11.10 2.46 -13.14
CA ASP A 13 -12.36 1.75 -13.33
C ASP A 13 -12.49 0.48 -12.46
N GLU A 14 -11.81 0.39 -11.32
CA GLU A 14 -12.20 -0.62 -10.32
C GLU A 14 -13.55 -0.21 -9.71
N PRO A 15 -14.62 -1.01 -9.84
CA PRO A 15 -15.85 -0.75 -9.10
C PRO A 15 -15.49 -0.65 -7.62
N ASP A 16 -16.08 0.33 -6.93
CA ASP A 16 -15.85 0.66 -5.52
C ASP A 16 -16.20 -0.54 -4.61
N ALA A 17 -15.33 -1.55 -4.61
CA ALA A 17 -15.51 -2.83 -3.92
C ALA A 17 -15.64 -2.63 -2.40
N PHE A 18 -15.26 -1.45 -1.91
CA PHE A 18 -15.37 -1.05 -0.52
C PHE A 18 -16.79 -0.63 -0.13
N LYS A 19 -17.66 -0.25 -1.08
CA LYS A 19 -19.09 0.00 -0.80
C LYS A 19 -19.83 -1.27 -0.37
N GLU A 20 -19.49 -2.42 -0.94
CA GLU A 20 -20.17 -3.68 -0.64
C GLU A 20 -19.69 -4.34 0.66
N LEU A 21 -18.42 -4.11 1.05
CA LEU A 21 -17.83 -4.73 2.24
C LEU A 21 -18.17 -4.01 3.55
N GLY A 22 -18.67 -2.77 3.49
CA GLY A 22 -19.04 -2.01 4.67
C GLY A 22 -17.87 -1.78 5.65
N THR A 23 -16.63 -1.83 5.17
CA THR A 23 -15.40 -1.53 5.94
C THR A 23 -14.80 -0.19 5.57
N GLY A 24 -15.25 0.41 4.45
CA GLY A 24 -14.72 1.66 3.94
C GLY A 24 -13.34 1.53 3.31
N ASN A 25 -12.75 2.64 2.88
CA ASN A 25 -11.52 2.64 2.08
C ASN A 25 -10.27 2.33 2.93
N ARG A 26 -9.16 1.95 2.27
CA ARG A 26 -7.90 1.53 2.89
C ARG A 26 -7.10 2.76 3.33
N ILE A 27 -7.21 3.19 4.59
CA ILE A 27 -6.41 4.29 5.16
C ILE A 27 -4.91 4.10 4.95
N ALA A 28 -4.41 2.90 5.22
CA ALA A 28 -2.97 2.64 5.22
C ALA A 28 -2.65 1.18 4.92
N THR A 29 -1.41 0.96 4.49
CA THR A 29 -0.90 -0.37 4.14
C THR A 29 0.40 -0.64 4.89
N TRP A 30 0.46 -1.81 5.51
CA TRP A 30 1.70 -2.41 5.98
C TRP A 30 2.10 -3.53 5.02
N LEU A 31 3.29 -3.44 4.45
CA LEU A 31 3.90 -4.47 3.62
C LEU A 31 5.09 -5.09 4.36
N PHE A 32 4.96 -6.34 4.77
CA PHE A 32 6.03 -7.09 5.43
C PHE A 32 6.78 -7.94 4.41
N TYR A 33 8.11 -7.85 4.38
CA TYR A 33 8.96 -8.71 3.56
C TYR A 33 9.28 -10.01 4.31
N MET A 34 8.82 -11.14 3.77
CA MET A 34 8.98 -12.47 4.38
C MET A 34 10.15 -13.27 3.79
N SER A 35 10.72 -12.82 2.67
CA SER A 35 11.92 -13.40 2.05
C SER A 35 12.91 -12.33 1.62
N ASP A 36 14.17 -12.72 1.53
CA ASP A 36 15.22 -11.93 0.88
C ASP A 36 15.16 -12.17 -0.64
N VAL A 37 15.44 -11.13 -1.42
CA VAL A 37 15.51 -11.21 -2.89
C VAL A 37 16.92 -10.85 -3.33
N SER A 38 17.54 -11.70 -4.14
CA SER A 38 18.92 -11.51 -4.57
C SER A 38 19.07 -10.40 -5.61
N ALA A 39 18.10 -10.26 -6.52
CA ALA A 39 18.08 -9.20 -7.52
C ALA A 39 16.66 -8.83 -7.97
N GLY A 40 16.41 -7.54 -8.16
CA GLY A 40 15.09 -7.00 -8.49
C GLY A 40 14.13 -6.96 -7.30
N GLY A 41 12.83 -6.91 -7.57
CA GLY A 41 11.79 -7.03 -6.53
C GLY A 41 11.60 -5.81 -5.63
N ALA A 42 12.21 -4.66 -5.94
CA ALA A 42 11.99 -3.42 -5.19
C ALA A 42 10.52 -3.00 -5.18
N THR A 43 10.06 -2.38 -4.10
CA THR A 43 8.79 -1.65 -4.07
C THR A 43 9.10 -0.19 -4.33
N VAL A 44 8.57 0.36 -5.41
CA VAL A 44 8.87 1.73 -5.87
C VAL A 44 7.66 2.63 -5.69
N PHE A 45 7.93 3.87 -5.32
CA PHE A 45 6.98 4.97 -5.19
C PHE A 45 7.40 6.06 -6.20
N PRO A 46 6.89 6.03 -7.44
CA PRO A 46 7.41 6.89 -8.51
C PRO A 46 7.28 8.38 -8.23
N GLU A 47 6.15 8.81 -7.66
CA GLU A 47 5.86 10.22 -7.39
C GLU A 47 6.78 10.81 -6.31
N VAL A 48 7.13 10.01 -5.29
CA VAL A 48 8.06 10.42 -4.22
C VAL A 48 9.52 10.12 -4.58
N GLY A 49 9.77 9.36 -5.66
CA GLY A 49 11.11 8.95 -6.07
C GLY A 49 11.78 7.97 -5.11
N ALA A 50 11.01 7.23 -4.32
CA ALA A 50 11.53 6.29 -3.33
C ALA A 50 11.51 4.84 -3.83
N SER A 51 12.52 4.05 -3.46
CA SER A 51 12.58 2.62 -3.73
C SER A 51 13.00 1.85 -2.49
N VAL A 52 12.23 0.84 -2.11
CA VAL A 52 12.53 -0.03 -0.98
C VAL A 52 12.89 -1.42 -1.47
N TRP A 53 14.11 -1.84 -1.17
CA TRP A 53 14.59 -3.18 -1.50
C TRP A 53 14.12 -4.20 -0.45
N PRO A 54 13.58 -5.36 -0.89
CA PRO A 54 13.04 -6.36 0.02
C PRO A 54 14.16 -7.02 0.83
N ARG A 55 14.02 -6.96 2.16
CA ARG A 55 14.88 -7.66 3.12
C ARG A 55 14.00 -8.39 4.12
N LYS A 56 14.26 -9.68 4.33
CA LYS A 56 13.45 -10.51 5.23
C LYS A 56 13.38 -9.90 6.62
N GLY A 57 12.16 -9.84 7.16
CA GLY A 57 11.87 -9.29 8.50
C GLY A 57 11.71 -7.77 8.54
N THR A 58 11.90 -7.07 7.42
CA THR A 58 11.62 -5.63 7.34
C THR A 58 10.20 -5.37 6.87
N ALA A 59 9.69 -4.17 7.14
CA ALA A 59 8.37 -3.74 6.73
C ALA A 59 8.39 -2.31 6.20
N VAL A 60 7.47 -2.01 5.30
CA VAL A 60 7.21 -0.66 4.79
C VAL A 60 5.78 -0.31 5.15
N PHE A 61 5.60 0.93 5.59
CA PHE A 61 4.30 1.49 5.95
C PHE A 61 4.07 2.79 5.20
N TRP A 62 2.84 2.98 4.70
CA TRP A 62 2.40 4.24 4.12
C TRP A 62 0.89 4.41 4.29
N TYR A 63 0.42 5.66 4.23
CA TYR A 63 -0.99 6.01 4.17
C TYR A 63 -1.43 6.05 2.71
N ASN A 64 -2.55 5.41 2.35
CA ASN A 64 -3.10 5.54 0.99
C ASN A 64 -4.06 6.72 0.86
N LEU A 65 -4.55 7.25 1.98
CA LEU A 65 -5.52 8.35 2.02
C LEU A 65 -4.98 9.50 2.87
N PHE A 66 -5.34 10.73 2.50
CA PHE A 66 -5.21 11.90 3.35
C PHE A 66 -6.15 11.81 4.57
N PRO A 67 -5.97 12.68 5.59
CA PRO A 67 -6.94 12.82 6.69
C PRO A 67 -8.35 13.19 6.22
N SER A 68 -8.47 13.85 5.06
CA SER A 68 -9.74 14.13 4.37
C SER A 68 -10.47 12.89 3.85
N GLY A 69 -9.79 11.75 3.74
CA GLY A 69 -10.32 10.53 3.12
C GLY A 69 -10.08 10.45 1.62
N GLU A 70 -9.56 11.50 1.00
CA GLU A 70 -9.15 11.49 -0.42
C GLU A 70 -7.89 10.65 -0.63
N GLY A 71 -7.77 10.05 -1.83
CA GLY A 71 -6.63 9.20 -2.19
C GLY A 71 -5.34 9.99 -2.35
N ASP A 72 -4.28 9.58 -1.64
CA ASP A 72 -2.95 10.17 -1.77
C ASP A 72 -2.19 9.54 -2.94
N TYR A 73 -2.21 10.22 -4.09
CA TYR A 73 -1.51 9.79 -5.29
C TYR A 73 0.01 9.73 -5.13
N SER A 74 0.61 10.45 -4.17
CA SER A 74 2.05 10.40 -3.93
C SER A 74 2.50 9.01 -3.47
N THR A 75 1.61 8.26 -2.81
CA THR A 75 1.88 6.90 -2.33
C THR A 75 1.54 5.81 -3.34
N ARG A 76 1.26 6.19 -4.60
CA ARG A 76 1.15 5.24 -5.70
C ARG A 76 2.45 4.45 -5.80
N HIS A 77 2.31 3.13 -5.85
CA HIS A 77 3.46 2.24 -5.79
C HIS A 77 3.31 1.05 -6.72
N ALA A 78 4.45 0.46 -7.07
CA ALA A 78 4.52 -0.75 -7.87
C ALA A 78 5.62 -1.68 -7.33
N ALA A 79 5.47 -2.97 -7.60
CA ALA A 79 6.55 -3.93 -7.43
C ALA A 79 7.36 -4.04 -8.72
N CYS A 80 8.67 -3.80 -8.65
CA CYS A 80 9.58 -4.15 -9.71
C CYS A 80 9.66 -5.67 -9.89
N PRO A 81 9.91 -6.16 -11.12
CA PRO A 81 10.05 -7.59 -11.37
C PRO A 81 11.20 -8.18 -10.54
N VAL A 82 11.01 -9.39 -10.02
CA VAL A 82 12.07 -10.18 -9.39
C VAL A 82 12.92 -10.79 -10.49
N LEU A 83 14.22 -10.49 -10.49
CA LEU A 83 15.15 -11.01 -11.49
C LEU A 83 15.75 -12.34 -11.05
N VAL A 84 16.04 -12.48 -9.75
CA VAL A 84 16.63 -13.69 -9.16
C VAL A 84 16.03 -13.95 -7.78
N GLY A 85 15.53 -15.18 -7.58
CA GLY A 85 14.94 -15.64 -6.33
C GLY A 85 13.41 -15.52 -6.31
N ASN A 86 12.84 -15.42 -5.11
CA ASN A 86 11.38 -15.32 -4.90
C ASN A 86 11.07 -14.24 -3.87
N LYS A 87 10.10 -13.38 -4.16
CA LYS A 87 9.62 -12.33 -3.26
C LYS A 87 8.33 -12.78 -2.57
N TRP A 88 8.40 -13.00 -1.27
CA TRP A 88 7.25 -13.28 -0.43
C TRP A 88 6.94 -12.06 0.43
N VAL A 89 5.70 -11.61 0.37
CA VAL A 89 5.21 -10.47 1.15
C VAL A 89 3.91 -10.79 1.86
N SER A 90 3.67 -10.10 2.97
CA SER A 90 2.37 -10.11 3.65
C SER A 90 1.85 -8.68 3.72
N ASN A 91 0.65 -8.46 3.17
CA ASN A 91 -0.02 -7.18 3.20
C ASN A 91 -1.03 -7.15 4.34
N LYS A 92 -1.00 -6.07 5.13
CA LYS A 92 -2.04 -5.74 6.11
C LYS A 92 -2.61 -4.37 5.77
N TRP A 93 -3.85 -4.37 5.29
CA TRP A 93 -4.60 -3.15 5.08
C TRP A 93 -5.32 -2.73 6.35
N LEU A 94 -5.27 -1.43 6.62
CA LEU A 94 -6.00 -0.75 7.67
C LEU A 94 -7.14 0.03 7.01
N HIS A 95 -8.37 -0.24 7.43
CA HIS A 95 -9.57 0.38 6.89
C HIS A 95 -10.03 1.55 7.75
N GLU A 96 -10.83 2.44 7.16
CA GLU A 96 -11.35 3.64 7.83
C GLU A 96 -12.29 3.37 9.00
N ARG A 97 -13.18 2.38 8.86
CA ARG A 97 -14.17 2.09 9.90
C ARG A 97 -13.51 1.45 11.12
N GLY A 98 -13.90 1.93 12.30
CA GLY A 98 -13.33 1.57 13.60
C GLY A 98 -12.08 2.37 14.00
N GLN A 99 -11.67 3.35 13.18
CA GLN A 99 -10.55 4.25 13.47
C GLN A 99 -10.99 5.69 13.78
N GLU A 100 -12.27 5.95 13.91
CA GLU A 100 -12.87 7.31 14.02
C GLU A 100 -12.29 8.11 15.19
N PHE A 101 -11.98 7.43 16.30
CA PHE A 101 -11.38 8.06 17.49
C PHE A 101 -9.84 8.07 17.49
N ARG A 102 -9.21 7.29 16.61
CA ARG A 102 -7.74 7.18 16.50
C ARG A 102 -7.17 8.06 15.40
N ARG A 103 -7.94 8.29 14.33
CA ARG A 103 -7.60 9.15 13.21
C ARG A 103 -8.81 10.03 12.88
N PRO A 104 -8.94 11.19 13.54
CA PRO A 104 -10.01 12.14 13.22
C PRO A 104 -9.90 12.59 11.77
N CYS A 105 -11.01 12.60 11.04
CA CYS A 105 -11.04 13.15 9.69
C CYS A 105 -11.00 14.68 9.75
N THR A 106 -10.17 15.31 8.92
CA THR A 106 -10.15 16.76 8.73
C THR A 106 -10.71 17.10 7.35
N LEU A 107 -11.01 18.37 7.07
CA LEU A 107 -11.48 18.79 5.74
C LEU A 107 -10.34 19.09 4.77
N SER A 108 -9.10 19.07 5.24
CA SER A 108 -7.92 19.40 4.45
C SER A 108 -6.96 18.21 4.33
N GLU A 109 -6.13 18.25 3.30
CA GLU A 109 -5.13 17.21 3.04
C GLU A 109 -3.85 17.39 3.88
N LEU A 110 -3.66 18.57 4.47
CA LEU A 110 -2.40 19.04 5.05
C LEU A 110 -2.48 19.36 6.56
N GLU A 111 -3.67 19.36 7.16
CA GLU A 111 -3.87 19.59 8.61
C GLU A 111 -4.15 18.29 9.35
#